data_AF-A0A9Q9EPZ3-F1
#
_entry.id   AF-A0A9Q9EPZ3-F1
#
_cell.length_a   1.000
_cell.length_b   1.000
_cell.length_c   1.000
_cell.angle_alpha   90.00
_cell.angle_beta   90.00
_cell.angle_gamma   90.00
#
_symmetry.space_group_name_H-M   'P 1'
#
loop_
_entity.id
_entity.type
_entity.pdbx_description
1 polymer ?
#
loop_
_entity_poly.entity_id
_entity_poly.type
_entity_poly.pdbx_seq_one_letter_code
_entity_poly.pdbx_strand_id
1 'polypeptide(L)'
;MQTPPDSDPEARWEDADVELEDLSDAVGSGRKHRRHLESSKHASGLTTRDRQIVRRQRRAPKQRNPLTPDSDGSHGTLLLHKPSSATTRLRTELIDMMLRTHRSEIWYDLVPARIGHSDAIDSAAKALIKASDFSLRRTDVTEESCLSSYCRALESVRDGMAKSSSADDLLCAVAILVNFERLFSGWTSAPMRSHMHGIMAIFMAQAKEPQKPPSELTRTLVYVFWAVGFIGPCVMGVPSPLETPRFLNMDPVPFARDKMSCPWSVVARLRKLSNQLFIRLPRLVNYMKGIQTGSKPADIEPALDLAKELLEMHDDDAETELLHNVTVQKAEEEAGVDTMSYLMKFSTMSEFEAAMHYWSMRMFLLRLCWRMSRLLVAKYQAKGLWSKASVEAQISRMGANVLMGAPWGLGKGEAGRSCVVLDLVAVWGSLNDFDVFAARKISPAKARSMVLYAGQKVMQLSGPTAATECADRLSAATELFVGGQSSGILAFTFKKAEPDG
;
A
#
# COMPACT_ATOMS: atom_id res chain seq x y z
N MET A 1 -14.32 21.19 2.27
CA MET A 1 -14.80 21.47 0.90
C MET A 1 -16.25 21.93 0.97
N GLN A 2 -16.66 22.87 0.11
CA GLN A 2 -18.05 23.33 0.03
C GLN A 2 -18.90 22.35 -0.79
N THR A 3 -20.17 22.19 -0.43
CA THR A 3 -21.17 21.51 -1.26
C THR A 3 -21.60 22.42 -2.41
N PRO A 4 -21.86 21.88 -3.62
CA PRO A 4 -22.64 22.59 -4.64
C PRO A 4 -24.04 22.94 -4.07
N PRO A 5 -24.65 24.07 -4.49
CA PRO A 5 -25.97 24.45 -4.02
C PRO A 5 -27.07 23.58 -4.67
N ASP A 6 -28.17 23.38 -3.95
CA ASP A 6 -29.39 22.79 -4.47
C ASP A 6 -30.08 23.74 -5.47
N SER A 7 -30.66 23.18 -6.53
CA SER A 7 -31.57 23.87 -7.44
C SER A 7 -32.66 22.90 -7.91
N ASP A 8 -33.91 23.25 -7.63
CA ASP A 8 -35.12 22.42 -7.73
C ASP A 8 -36.30 23.38 -8.06
N PRO A 9 -37.46 22.91 -8.55
CA PRO A 9 -37.65 22.29 -9.87
C PRO A 9 -38.66 23.08 -10.75
N GLU A 10 -39.25 22.42 -11.77
CA GLU A 10 -40.35 22.88 -12.67
C GLU A 10 -39.97 23.90 -13.78
N ALA A 11 -40.55 23.86 -15.01
CA ALA A 11 -41.38 22.83 -15.65
C ALA A 11 -41.47 22.98 -17.20
N ARG A 12 -41.68 21.83 -17.87
CA ARG A 12 -42.48 21.55 -19.10
C ARG A 12 -42.28 22.29 -20.46
N TRP A 13 -42.14 21.45 -21.49
CA TRP A 13 -42.68 21.56 -22.88
C TRP A 13 -41.98 22.62 -23.77
N GLU A 14 -41.95 22.52 -25.12
CA GLU A 14 -42.54 21.57 -26.09
C GLU A 14 -41.59 21.38 -27.31
N ASP A 15 -42.00 20.65 -28.36
CA ASP A 15 -41.17 20.27 -29.52
C ASP A 15 -40.91 21.40 -30.56
N ALA A 16 -39.82 21.29 -31.35
CA ALA A 16 -39.78 21.55 -32.81
C ALA A 16 -38.34 21.50 -33.43
N ASP A 17 -38.05 20.42 -34.16
CA ASP A 17 -37.60 20.35 -35.57
C ASP A 17 -36.58 21.31 -36.26
N VAL A 18 -35.70 20.66 -37.04
CA VAL A 18 -35.31 20.95 -38.47
C VAL A 18 -34.09 21.85 -38.83
N GLU A 19 -33.16 21.21 -39.59
CA GLU A 19 -32.20 21.73 -40.62
C GLU A 19 -31.12 22.78 -40.25
N LEU A 20 -30.06 23.04 -41.04
CA LEU A 20 -29.05 22.18 -41.74
C LEU A 20 -27.86 23.11 -42.17
N GLU A 21 -26.76 22.53 -42.66
CA GLU A 21 -25.60 23.20 -43.34
C GLU A 21 -24.73 24.14 -42.48
N ASP A 22 -23.57 24.66 -42.94
CA ASP A 22 -22.32 24.02 -43.44
C ASP A 22 -21.17 25.08 -43.36
N LEU A 23 -20.03 24.86 -44.04
CA LEU A 23 -18.98 25.83 -44.42
C LEU A 23 -17.88 26.22 -43.39
N SER A 24 -16.85 25.35 -43.36
CA SER A 24 -15.45 25.63 -43.71
C SER A 24 -14.75 27.00 -43.44
N ASP A 25 -13.58 26.86 -42.82
CA ASP A 25 -12.26 27.42 -43.22
C ASP A 25 -11.72 28.81 -42.79
N ALA A 26 -10.37 28.84 -42.83
CA ALA A 26 -9.45 29.98 -43.05
C ALA A 26 -8.98 30.88 -41.87
N VAL A 27 -7.84 30.48 -41.29
CA VAL A 27 -6.57 31.24 -41.23
C VAL A 27 -6.57 32.75 -40.87
N GLY A 28 -5.84 33.10 -39.78
CA GLY A 28 -4.76 34.10 -39.93
C GLY A 28 -4.58 35.19 -38.86
N SER A 29 -3.31 35.49 -38.58
CA SER A 29 -2.80 36.58 -37.71
C SER A 29 -3.12 36.48 -36.21
N GLY A 30 -2.32 37.02 -35.28
CA GLY A 30 -0.97 37.57 -35.42
C GLY A 30 -0.77 38.90 -34.67
N ARG A 31 -0.11 38.89 -33.50
CA ARG A 31 0.29 40.12 -32.78
C ARG A 31 1.68 40.01 -32.15
N LYS A 32 2.55 40.95 -32.52
CA LYS A 32 3.78 41.32 -31.79
C LYS A 32 3.47 42.54 -30.92
N HIS A 33 4.07 42.66 -29.75
CA HIS A 33 4.50 43.97 -29.23
C HIS A 33 5.69 43.83 -28.26
N ARG A 34 6.43 44.94 -28.08
CA ARG A 34 7.76 45.00 -27.46
C ARG A 34 7.98 46.38 -26.84
N ARG A 35 8.43 46.43 -25.58
CA ARG A 35 9.06 47.55 -24.82
C ARG A 35 9.61 46.94 -23.50
N HIS A 36 10.79 47.20 -22.92
CA HIS A 36 11.70 48.37 -22.81
C HIS A 36 11.07 49.57 -22.04
N LEU A 37 11.62 50.16 -20.95
CA LEU A 37 12.80 49.91 -20.08
C LEU A 37 12.37 50.17 -18.58
N GLU A 38 13.14 50.53 -17.52
CA GLU A 38 14.58 50.84 -17.31
C GLU A 38 15.07 50.74 -15.84
N SER A 39 16.32 50.25 -15.66
CA SER A 39 17.41 50.69 -14.74
C SER A 39 17.20 51.38 -13.37
N SER A 40 17.88 50.88 -12.31
CA SER A 40 18.80 51.60 -11.36
C SER A 40 19.15 50.66 -10.19
N LYS A 41 20.38 50.36 -9.71
CA LYS A 41 21.69 51.03 -9.47
C LYS A 41 21.84 51.78 -8.14
N HIS A 42 22.65 51.23 -7.22
CA HIS A 42 23.83 51.79 -6.49
C HIS A 42 24.08 50.97 -5.19
N ALA A 43 25.28 50.40 -4.89
CA ALA A 43 26.62 50.95 -4.58
C ALA A 43 26.80 51.30 -3.08
N SER A 44 27.96 51.22 -2.39
CA SER A 44 29.30 50.62 -2.67
C SER A 44 30.26 50.75 -1.45
N GLY A 45 31.30 49.88 -1.33
CA GLY A 45 32.48 50.02 -0.43
C GLY A 45 33.21 48.66 -0.25
N LEU A 46 34.51 48.43 -0.56
CA LEU A 46 35.81 49.06 -0.17
C LEU A 46 36.21 48.71 1.29
N THR A 47 37.45 48.36 1.69
CA THR A 47 38.83 48.35 1.09
C THR A 47 39.79 47.60 2.06
N THR A 48 40.94 46.95 1.77
CA THR A 48 41.65 46.43 0.55
C THR A 48 42.93 45.62 0.95
N ARG A 49 43.53 44.83 0.02
CA ARG A 49 44.92 44.28 0.00
C ARG A 49 45.24 43.08 0.92
N ASP A 50 46.27 42.26 0.67
CA ASP A 50 47.51 42.51 -0.12
C ASP A 50 47.97 41.36 -1.08
N ARG A 51 49.14 41.55 -1.71
CA ARG A 51 49.71 40.82 -2.86
C ARG A 51 50.66 39.68 -2.47
N GLN A 52 50.77 38.68 -3.36
CA GLN A 52 52.06 38.37 -3.99
C GLN A 52 51.87 37.78 -5.41
N ILE A 53 52.94 37.78 -6.21
CA ILE A 53 52.89 37.53 -7.67
C ILE A 53 53.98 36.55 -8.07
N VAL A 54 53.62 35.48 -8.79
CA VAL A 54 54.56 34.62 -9.53
C VAL A 54 54.12 34.52 -10.99
N ARG A 55 55.04 34.74 -11.92
CA ARG A 55 54.79 34.75 -13.38
C ARG A 55 54.68 33.33 -13.94
N ARG A 56 53.71 33.09 -14.84
CA ARG A 56 53.86 32.12 -15.94
C ARG A 56 53.13 32.59 -17.21
N GLN A 57 53.48 32.00 -18.35
CA GLN A 57 53.45 32.64 -19.67
C GLN A 57 52.05 32.92 -20.25
N ARG A 58 51.92 34.02 -21.00
CA ARG A 58 50.79 34.28 -21.91
C ARG A 58 50.76 33.24 -23.04
N ARG A 59 49.56 32.73 -23.37
CA ARG A 59 49.17 32.36 -24.73
C ARG A 59 47.89 33.12 -25.08
N ALA A 60 47.72 33.51 -26.34
CA ALA A 60 46.62 34.39 -26.76
C ALA A 60 45.30 33.61 -26.94
N PRO A 61 44.15 34.19 -26.57
CA PRO A 61 42.85 33.59 -26.85
C PRO A 61 42.51 33.77 -28.34
N LYS A 62 42.48 32.68 -29.12
CA LYS A 62 41.76 32.68 -30.40
C LYS A 62 40.27 32.57 -30.11
N GLN A 63 39.48 33.51 -30.62
CA GLN A 63 38.03 33.34 -30.72
C GLN A 63 37.75 32.07 -31.57
N ARG A 64 36.82 31.24 -31.10
CA ARG A 64 36.08 30.29 -31.94
C ARG A 64 34.60 30.59 -31.75
N ASN A 65 33.89 30.67 -32.87
CA ASN A 65 32.44 30.84 -32.87
C ASN A 65 31.79 29.58 -32.28
N PRO A 66 30.59 29.68 -31.68
CA PRO A 66 29.81 28.51 -31.31
C PRO A 66 29.41 27.77 -32.58
N LEU A 67 30.06 26.64 -32.86
CA LEU A 67 29.59 25.68 -33.84
C LEU A 67 28.44 24.89 -33.22
N THR A 68 27.31 24.84 -33.91
CA THR A 68 26.30 23.81 -33.69
C THR A 68 26.93 22.43 -33.85
N PRO A 69 26.52 21.41 -33.10
CA PRO A 69 26.96 20.04 -33.37
C PRO A 69 26.48 19.63 -34.76
N ASP A 70 27.41 19.43 -35.69
CA ASP A 70 27.11 18.86 -36.99
C ASP A 70 26.59 17.42 -36.82
N SER A 71 25.68 17.01 -37.71
CA SER A 71 25.07 15.69 -37.68
C SER A 71 26.03 14.62 -38.22
N ASP A 72 27.01 14.23 -37.41
CA ASP A 72 27.96 13.17 -37.73
C ASP A 72 27.64 11.86 -36.95
N GLY A 73 27.89 10.73 -37.61
CA GLY A 73 27.24 9.42 -37.37
C GLY A 73 27.70 8.65 -36.13
N SER A 74 28.03 9.32 -35.02
CA SER A 74 28.36 8.63 -33.78
C SER A 74 27.11 7.98 -33.16
N HIS A 75 26.92 6.68 -33.42
CA HIS A 75 26.07 5.83 -32.60
C HIS A 75 26.56 5.94 -31.14
N GLY A 76 25.81 6.67 -30.31
CA GLY A 76 26.13 6.87 -28.90
C GLY A 76 26.33 5.53 -28.23
N THR A 77 27.59 5.16 -28.00
CA THR A 77 27.95 3.79 -27.67
C THR A 77 27.43 3.49 -26.27
N LEU A 78 26.36 2.70 -26.19
CA LEU A 78 25.77 2.28 -24.91
C LEU A 78 26.89 1.66 -24.07
N LEU A 79 27.30 2.39 -23.03
CA LEU A 79 28.38 1.99 -22.13
C LEU A 79 27.90 0.80 -21.30
N LEU A 80 28.06 -0.39 -21.89
CA LEU A 80 27.66 -1.67 -21.32
C LEU A 80 28.52 -1.97 -20.10
N HIS A 81 28.12 -1.42 -18.96
CA HIS A 81 28.84 -1.54 -17.69
C HIS A 81 28.83 -3.00 -17.23
N LYS A 82 29.89 -3.74 -17.57
CA LYS A 82 30.14 -5.09 -17.07
C LYS A 82 30.41 -5.00 -15.56
N PRO A 83 29.57 -5.59 -14.70
CA PRO A 83 29.77 -5.48 -13.25
C PRO A 83 31.11 -6.10 -12.84
N SER A 84 31.91 -5.37 -12.06
CA SER A 84 33.26 -5.76 -11.65
C SER A 84 33.32 -6.89 -10.60
N SER A 85 32.18 -7.28 -10.03
CA SER A 85 32.07 -8.39 -9.08
C SER A 85 30.70 -9.09 -9.17
N ALA A 86 30.61 -10.32 -8.66
CA ALA A 86 29.35 -11.04 -8.55
C ALA A 86 28.33 -10.30 -7.67
N THR A 87 28.79 -9.66 -6.59
CA THR A 87 27.97 -8.82 -5.70
C THR A 87 27.43 -7.59 -6.43
N THR A 88 28.26 -6.90 -7.22
CA THR A 88 27.84 -5.78 -8.07
C THR A 88 26.77 -6.24 -9.06
N ARG A 89 26.98 -7.40 -9.71
CA ARG A 89 26.02 -7.98 -10.65
C ARG A 89 24.67 -8.28 -9.98
N LEU A 90 24.67 -8.98 -8.85
CA LEU A 90 23.45 -9.32 -8.12
C LEU A 90 22.68 -8.06 -7.67
N ARG A 91 23.40 -7.01 -7.24
CA ARG A 91 22.81 -5.72 -6.87
C ARG A 91 22.15 -5.03 -8.08
N THR A 92 22.76 -5.08 -9.26
CA THR A 92 22.16 -4.56 -10.51
C THR A 92 20.94 -5.38 -10.94
N GLU A 93 21.01 -6.71 -10.91
CA GLU A 93 19.88 -7.61 -11.24
C GLU A 93 18.70 -7.39 -10.28
N LEU A 94 18.98 -7.15 -8.99
CA LEU A 94 17.96 -6.82 -7.99
C LEU A 94 17.27 -5.47 -8.28
N ILE A 95 18.03 -4.43 -8.61
CA ILE A 95 17.48 -3.09 -8.89
C ILE A 95 16.64 -3.09 -10.17
N ASP A 96 17.07 -3.79 -11.22
CA ASP A 96 16.26 -3.99 -12.43
C ASP A 96 14.95 -4.72 -12.11
N MET A 97 14.98 -5.80 -11.34
CA MET A 97 13.78 -6.49 -10.87
C MET A 97 12.86 -5.56 -10.06
N MET A 98 13.41 -4.75 -9.14
CA MET A 98 12.63 -3.79 -8.33
C MET A 98 11.90 -2.75 -9.19
N LEU A 99 12.59 -2.17 -10.18
CA LEU A 99 11.98 -1.19 -11.09
C LEU A 99 10.87 -1.83 -11.94
N ARG A 100 11.13 -3.02 -12.51
CA ARG A 100 10.17 -3.77 -13.35
C ARG A 100 8.92 -4.25 -12.61
N THR A 101 9.03 -4.49 -11.30
CA THR A 101 7.92 -5.02 -10.47
C THR A 101 7.23 -3.95 -9.62
N HIS A 102 7.60 -2.67 -9.79
CA HIS A 102 7.15 -1.54 -8.95
C HIS A 102 7.40 -1.77 -7.45
N ARG A 103 8.57 -2.36 -7.14
CA ARG A 103 9.06 -2.59 -5.77
C ARG A 103 10.13 -1.57 -5.33
N SER A 104 10.47 -0.58 -6.15
CA SER A 104 11.14 0.65 -5.68
C SER A 104 10.19 1.48 -4.80
N GLU A 105 10.72 2.40 -4.00
CA GLU A 105 9.95 3.36 -3.19
C GLU A 105 9.16 2.73 -2.02
N ILE A 106 9.55 1.50 -1.66
CA ILE A 106 9.05 0.72 -0.53
C ILE A 106 10.23 -0.01 0.15
N TRP A 107 9.95 -0.90 1.10
CA TRP A 107 10.94 -1.58 1.95
C TRP A 107 12.14 -2.22 1.24
N TYR A 108 11.96 -2.63 -0.02
CA TYR A 108 13.03 -3.19 -0.85
C TYR A 108 14.18 -2.22 -1.10
N ASP A 109 13.98 -0.90 -1.00
CA ASP A 109 15.07 0.09 -1.12
C ASP A 109 16.18 -0.14 -0.06
N LEU A 110 15.87 -0.82 1.05
CA LEU A 110 16.84 -1.23 2.08
C LEU A 110 17.69 -2.46 1.69
N VAL A 111 17.31 -3.23 0.67
CA VAL A 111 17.93 -4.52 0.34
C VAL A 111 19.21 -4.38 -0.50
N PRO A 112 19.29 -3.56 -1.58
CA PRO A 112 20.51 -3.40 -2.37
C PRO A 112 21.75 -3.03 -1.55
N ALA A 113 21.58 -2.26 -0.47
CA ALA A 113 22.66 -1.88 0.45
C ALA A 113 23.19 -3.05 1.30
N ARG A 114 22.40 -4.11 1.50
CA ARG A 114 22.81 -5.31 2.25
C ARG A 114 23.41 -6.42 1.39
N ILE A 115 23.25 -6.36 0.06
CA ILE A 115 23.83 -7.32 -0.87
C ILE A 115 25.36 -7.34 -0.73
N GLY A 116 25.95 -8.50 -0.47
CA GLY A 116 27.36 -8.73 -0.18
C GLY A 116 27.73 -8.76 1.31
N HIS A 117 26.78 -8.55 2.22
CA HIS A 117 27.02 -8.58 3.67
C HIS A 117 26.47 -9.85 4.36
N SER A 118 25.61 -10.62 3.71
CA SER A 118 25.02 -11.85 4.28
C SER A 118 24.62 -12.84 3.19
N ASP A 119 25.18 -14.05 3.22
CA ASP A 119 24.88 -15.12 2.26
C ASP A 119 23.38 -15.49 2.20
N ALA A 120 22.67 -15.30 3.31
CA ALA A 120 21.23 -15.50 3.40
C ALA A 120 20.45 -14.45 2.61
N ILE A 121 20.85 -13.17 2.66
CA ILE A 121 20.23 -12.10 1.88
C ILE A 121 20.58 -12.27 0.40
N ASP A 122 21.84 -12.51 0.06
CA ASP A 122 22.29 -12.67 -1.33
C ASP A 122 21.61 -13.89 -2.00
N SER A 123 21.50 -15.01 -1.28
CA SER A 123 20.80 -16.21 -1.78
C SER A 123 19.29 -15.97 -1.92
N ALA A 124 18.63 -15.34 -0.95
CA ALA A 124 17.21 -15.03 -1.02
C ALA A 124 16.88 -14.03 -2.14
N ALA A 125 17.69 -12.97 -2.29
CA ALA A 125 17.55 -11.99 -3.38
C ALA A 125 17.69 -12.67 -4.76
N LYS A 126 18.67 -13.56 -4.91
CA LYS A 126 18.88 -14.33 -6.14
C LYS A 126 17.71 -15.28 -6.45
N ALA A 127 17.11 -15.89 -5.43
CA ALA A 127 15.89 -16.69 -5.59
C ALA A 127 14.71 -15.81 -6.04
N LEU A 128 14.48 -14.66 -5.40
CA LEU A 128 13.39 -13.73 -5.75
C LEU A 128 13.52 -13.20 -7.19
N ILE A 129 14.72 -12.83 -7.65
CA ILE A 129 14.97 -12.39 -9.02
C ILE A 129 14.53 -13.46 -10.02
N LYS A 130 14.93 -14.72 -9.79
CA LYS A 130 14.50 -15.86 -10.62
C LYS A 130 12.99 -16.07 -10.62
N ALA A 131 12.34 -16.05 -9.45
CA ALA A 131 10.88 -16.17 -9.37
C ALA A 131 10.17 -15.03 -10.12
N SER A 132 10.68 -13.79 -10.03
CA SER A 132 10.16 -12.68 -10.81
C SER A 132 10.33 -12.91 -12.31
N ASP A 133 11.50 -13.32 -12.79
CA ASP A 133 11.73 -13.48 -14.23
C ASP A 133 11.05 -14.72 -14.82
N PHE A 134 10.83 -15.78 -14.02
CA PHE A 134 9.97 -16.93 -14.34
C PHE A 134 8.49 -16.51 -14.44
N SER A 135 7.96 -15.83 -13.42
CA SER A 135 6.56 -15.35 -13.38
C SER A 135 6.21 -14.40 -14.53
N LEU A 136 7.19 -13.62 -15.00
CA LEU A 136 7.07 -12.71 -16.14
C LEU A 136 7.55 -13.30 -17.47
N ARG A 137 7.99 -14.58 -17.49
CA ARG A 137 8.51 -15.31 -18.67
C ARG A 137 9.58 -14.53 -19.46
N ARG A 138 10.49 -13.85 -18.75
CA ARG A 138 11.47 -12.91 -19.34
C ARG A 138 12.78 -13.55 -19.81
N THR A 139 13.09 -14.75 -19.33
CA THR A 139 14.36 -15.46 -19.54
C THR A 139 14.14 -16.96 -19.48
N ASP A 140 15.14 -17.75 -19.88
CA ASP A 140 15.14 -19.22 -19.83
C ASP A 140 15.28 -19.80 -18.40
N VAL A 141 14.83 -19.06 -17.38
CA VAL A 141 14.77 -19.54 -15.99
C VAL A 141 13.65 -20.57 -15.87
N THR A 142 14.01 -21.82 -15.60
CA THR A 142 13.07 -22.91 -15.34
C THR A 142 12.53 -22.90 -13.90
N GLU A 143 11.43 -23.63 -13.68
CA GLU A 143 10.85 -23.87 -12.36
C GLU A 143 11.87 -24.51 -11.39
N GLU A 144 12.59 -25.54 -11.87
CA GLU A 144 13.70 -26.19 -11.16
C GLU A 144 14.81 -25.19 -10.79
N SER A 145 15.15 -24.26 -11.69
CA SER A 145 16.16 -23.24 -11.48
C SER A 145 15.75 -22.24 -10.38
N CYS A 146 14.45 -21.97 -10.22
CA CYS A 146 13.88 -21.23 -9.09
C CYS A 146 14.01 -22.05 -7.79
N LEU A 147 13.47 -23.27 -7.77
CA LEU A 147 13.45 -24.17 -6.60
C LEU A 147 14.86 -24.45 -6.06
N SER A 148 15.83 -24.75 -6.93
CA SER A 148 17.24 -24.96 -6.56
C SER A 148 17.84 -23.73 -5.85
N SER A 149 17.51 -22.52 -6.32
CA SER A 149 18.01 -21.27 -5.73
C SER A 149 17.33 -20.95 -4.40
N TYR A 150 16.06 -21.33 -4.27
CA TYR A 150 15.29 -21.22 -3.05
C TYR A 150 15.78 -22.19 -1.97
N CYS A 151 16.04 -23.46 -2.31
CA CYS A 151 16.65 -24.43 -1.38
C CYS A 151 17.99 -23.91 -0.83
N ARG A 152 18.86 -23.38 -1.69
CA ARG A 152 20.12 -22.72 -1.26
C ARG A 152 19.89 -21.51 -0.34
N ALA A 153 18.81 -20.76 -0.52
CA ALA A 153 18.46 -19.68 0.39
C ALA A 153 17.95 -20.18 1.76
N LEU A 154 17.17 -21.28 1.78
CA LEU A 154 16.76 -21.95 3.02
C LEU A 154 17.97 -22.50 3.79
N GLU A 155 18.94 -23.09 3.10
CA GLU A 155 20.21 -23.54 3.66
C GLU A 155 20.98 -22.35 4.28
N SER A 156 21.20 -21.27 3.51
CA SER A 156 21.87 -20.06 4.01
C SER A 156 21.17 -19.41 5.22
N VAL A 157 19.84 -19.44 5.28
CA VAL A 157 19.07 -18.97 6.46
C VAL A 157 19.27 -19.89 7.67
N ARG A 158 19.22 -21.21 7.49
CA ARG A 158 19.48 -22.20 8.57
C ARG A 158 20.90 -22.07 9.11
N ASP A 159 21.88 -21.94 8.22
CA ASP A 159 23.27 -21.67 8.58
C ASP A 159 23.41 -20.37 9.36
N GLY A 160 22.73 -19.31 8.93
CA GLY A 160 22.71 -18.03 9.65
C GLY A 160 22.08 -18.13 11.05
N MET A 161 21.00 -18.91 11.20
CA MET A 161 20.40 -19.18 12.52
C MET A 161 21.37 -19.96 13.42
N ALA A 162 22.03 -21.00 12.91
CA ALA A 162 23.00 -21.78 13.67
C ALA A 162 24.25 -20.96 14.07
N LYS A 163 24.71 -20.06 13.20
CA LYS A 163 25.84 -19.15 13.42
C LYS A 163 25.50 -17.92 14.26
N SER A 164 24.25 -17.79 14.74
CA SER A 164 23.74 -16.62 15.47
C SER A 164 23.93 -15.30 14.70
N SER A 165 23.70 -15.33 13.39
CA SER A 165 23.71 -14.14 12.53
C SER A 165 22.72 -13.08 13.02
N SER A 166 23.00 -11.84 12.64
CA SER A 166 22.15 -10.67 12.91
C SER A 166 20.66 -10.98 12.65
N ALA A 167 19.83 -10.77 13.68
CA ALA A 167 18.37 -10.94 13.59
C ALA A 167 17.77 -10.07 12.47
N ASP A 168 18.41 -8.94 12.17
CA ASP A 168 18.07 -8.05 11.06
C ASP A 168 18.28 -8.72 9.69
N ASP A 169 19.39 -9.44 9.50
CA ASP A 169 19.71 -10.05 8.22
C ASP A 169 18.92 -11.35 7.98
N LEU A 170 18.64 -12.09 9.06
CA LEU A 170 17.68 -13.20 9.04
C LEU A 170 16.26 -12.70 8.72
N LEU A 171 15.81 -11.61 9.34
CA LEU A 171 14.52 -10.98 9.05
C LEU A 171 14.45 -10.52 7.58
N CYS A 172 15.52 -9.92 7.07
CA CYS A 172 15.62 -9.50 5.66
C CYS A 172 15.49 -10.70 4.70
N ALA A 173 16.26 -11.77 4.94
CA ALA A 173 16.23 -12.97 4.11
C ALA A 173 14.86 -13.64 4.12
N VAL A 174 14.24 -13.85 5.29
CA VAL A 174 12.91 -14.46 5.40
C VAL A 174 11.82 -13.56 4.78
N ALA A 175 11.91 -12.24 4.90
CA ALA A 175 11.02 -11.29 4.22
C ALA A 175 11.10 -11.38 2.68
N ILE A 176 12.31 -11.56 2.14
CA ILE A 176 12.52 -11.80 0.70
C ILE A 176 11.93 -13.17 0.29
N LEU A 177 12.08 -14.21 1.13
CA LEU A 177 11.54 -15.55 0.86
C LEU A 177 10.01 -15.61 0.92
N VAL A 178 9.35 -14.82 1.78
CA VAL A 178 7.89 -14.59 1.70
C VAL A 178 7.48 -14.07 0.31
N ASN A 179 8.26 -13.16 -0.26
CA ASN A 179 7.94 -12.57 -1.56
C ASN A 179 8.31 -13.51 -2.74
N PHE A 180 9.31 -14.38 -2.58
CA PHE A 180 9.57 -15.48 -3.51
C PHE A 180 8.33 -16.40 -3.60
N GLU A 181 7.86 -16.90 -2.45
CA GLU A 181 6.68 -17.76 -2.37
C GLU A 181 5.44 -17.11 -3.00
N ARG A 182 5.26 -15.80 -2.77
CA ARG A 182 4.11 -15.06 -3.30
C ARG A 182 4.10 -14.98 -4.84
N LEU A 183 5.26 -14.85 -5.47
CA LEU A 183 5.39 -14.83 -6.93
C LEU A 183 5.39 -16.24 -7.55
N PHE A 184 5.88 -17.24 -6.81
CA PHE A 184 6.14 -18.58 -7.33
C PHE A 184 5.00 -19.59 -7.06
N SER A 185 4.37 -19.53 -5.89
CA SER A 185 3.29 -20.45 -5.46
C SER A 185 2.06 -19.72 -4.89
N GLY A 186 2.03 -18.40 -4.94
CA GLY A 186 0.89 -17.58 -4.54
C GLY A 186 0.69 -17.45 -3.03
N TRP A 187 -0.54 -17.17 -2.61
CA TRP A 187 -0.88 -16.79 -1.24
C TRP A 187 -1.14 -17.96 -0.27
N THR A 188 -1.13 -19.21 -0.75
CA THR A 188 -1.64 -20.39 -0.03
C THR A 188 -0.60 -21.47 0.25
N SER A 189 0.67 -21.28 -0.14
CA SER A 189 1.68 -22.31 0.04
C SER A 189 1.98 -22.59 1.54
N ALA A 190 2.35 -23.83 1.86
CA ALA A 190 2.80 -24.18 3.21
C ALA A 190 4.15 -23.51 3.59
N PRO A 191 5.13 -23.31 2.68
CA PRO A 191 6.34 -22.57 3.00
C PRO A 191 6.09 -21.06 3.22
N MET A 192 5.16 -20.42 2.49
CA MET A 192 4.71 -19.04 2.76
C MET A 192 4.33 -18.85 4.23
N ARG A 193 3.44 -19.71 4.72
CA ARG A 193 2.99 -19.75 6.12
C ARG A 193 4.17 -19.91 7.08
N SER A 194 5.11 -20.79 6.74
CA SER A 194 6.30 -21.07 7.56
C SER A 194 7.21 -19.84 7.68
N HIS A 195 7.44 -19.10 6.59
CA HIS A 195 8.20 -17.84 6.62
C HIS A 195 7.47 -16.73 7.38
N MET A 196 6.15 -16.61 7.23
CA MET A 196 5.32 -15.68 8.01
C MET A 196 5.41 -15.96 9.53
N HIS A 197 5.39 -17.24 9.94
CA HIS A 197 5.67 -17.61 11.33
C HIS A 197 7.12 -17.30 11.75
N GLY A 198 8.10 -17.47 10.86
CA GLY A 198 9.49 -17.08 11.08
C GLY A 198 9.67 -15.59 11.37
N ILE A 199 9.03 -14.72 10.57
CA ILE A 199 9.01 -13.27 10.80
C ILE A 199 8.41 -12.93 12.16
N MET A 200 7.26 -13.54 12.52
CA MET A 200 6.65 -13.34 13.83
C MET A 200 7.56 -13.83 14.98
N ALA A 201 8.24 -14.98 14.82
CA ALA A 201 9.18 -15.48 15.81
C ALA A 201 10.38 -14.54 16.02
N ILE A 202 10.89 -13.92 14.94
CA ILE A 202 11.96 -12.92 15.04
C ILE A 202 11.46 -11.64 15.73
N PHE A 203 10.27 -11.13 15.40
CA PHE A 203 9.67 -10.01 16.12
C PHE A 203 9.47 -10.33 17.62
N MET A 204 9.01 -11.54 17.96
CA MET A 204 8.85 -11.98 19.36
C MET A 204 10.17 -12.20 20.09
N ALA A 205 11.26 -12.54 19.39
CA ALA A 205 12.60 -12.54 19.97
C ALA A 205 13.07 -11.09 20.24
N GLN A 206 12.97 -10.21 19.24
CA GLN A 206 13.33 -8.79 19.35
C GLN A 206 12.49 -8.03 20.40
N ALA A 207 11.28 -8.49 20.73
CA ALA A 207 10.44 -7.93 21.78
C ALA A 207 11.01 -8.13 23.20
N LYS A 208 11.86 -9.15 23.40
CA LYS A 208 12.51 -9.45 24.69
C LYS A 208 13.69 -8.52 25.00
N GLU A 209 14.11 -7.70 24.04
CA GLU A 209 15.15 -6.68 24.19
C GLU A 209 14.55 -5.25 24.20
N PRO A 210 13.73 -4.87 25.20
CA PRO A 210 12.99 -3.60 25.17
C PRO A 210 13.92 -2.38 25.15
N GLN A 211 15.12 -2.48 25.73
CA GLN A 211 16.10 -1.39 25.83
C GLN A 211 16.75 -1.01 24.50
N LYS A 212 16.75 -1.92 23.51
CA LYS A 212 17.37 -1.69 22.20
C LYS A 212 16.32 -1.14 21.23
N PRO A 213 16.47 0.07 20.66
CA PRO A 213 15.50 0.62 19.71
C PRO A 213 15.37 -0.31 18.49
N PRO A 214 14.15 -0.51 17.94
CA PRO A 214 13.96 -1.29 16.72
C PRO A 214 14.76 -0.71 15.55
N SER A 215 15.42 -1.58 14.79
CA SER A 215 16.16 -1.20 13.57
C SER A 215 15.22 -0.63 12.50
N GLU A 216 15.78 0.11 11.55
CA GLU A 216 15.01 0.62 10.41
C GLU A 216 14.32 -0.52 9.64
N LEU A 217 15.01 -1.65 9.44
CA LEU A 217 14.43 -2.82 8.78
C LEU A 217 13.28 -3.43 9.60
N THR A 218 13.44 -3.64 10.91
CA THR A 218 12.35 -4.12 11.78
C THR A 218 11.17 -3.15 11.72
N ARG A 219 11.42 -1.83 11.80
CA ARG A 219 10.39 -0.80 11.72
C ARG A 219 9.62 -0.87 10.42
N THR A 220 10.29 -1.02 9.28
CA THR A 220 9.60 -1.16 8.00
C THR A 220 8.79 -2.46 7.93
N LEU A 221 9.40 -3.59 8.31
CA LEU A 221 8.79 -4.90 8.06
C LEU A 221 7.61 -5.22 8.98
N VAL A 222 7.52 -4.58 10.16
CA VAL A 222 6.29 -4.63 11.00
C VAL A 222 5.08 -4.06 10.26
N TYR A 223 5.26 -2.94 9.54
CA TYR A 223 4.21 -2.29 8.76
C TYR A 223 3.87 -3.07 7.48
N VAL A 224 4.87 -3.70 6.84
CA VAL A 224 4.68 -4.51 5.62
C VAL A 224 3.97 -5.84 5.91
N PHE A 225 4.33 -6.52 7.01
CA PHE A 225 3.76 -7.82 7.37
C PHE A 225 2.60 -7.70 8.37
N TRP A 226 1.74 -6.70 8.20
CA TRP A 226 0.51 -6.55 8.99
C TRP A 226 -0.33 -7.84 9.03
N ALA A 227 -0.24 -8.72 8.03
CA ALA A 227 -0.95 -10.00 7.98
C ALA A 227 -0.61 -10.93 9.16
N VAL A 228 0.64 -10.90 9.67
CA VAL A 228 1.02 -11.69 10.86
C VAL A 228 0.57 -11.03 12.17
N GLY A 229 0.40 -9.70 12.16
CA GLY A 229 -0.15 -8.94 13.29
C GLY A 229 -1.68 -8.97 13.38
N PHE A 230 -2.38 -9.11 12.25
CA PHE A 230 -3.83 -8.97 12.14
C PHE A 230 -4.55 -10.28 11.75
N ILE A 231 -4.31 -10.81 10.54
CA ILE A 231 -5.09 -11.95 10.01
C ILE A 231 -4.84 -13.22 10.83
N GLY A 232 -3.59 -13.55 11.13
CA GLY A 232 -3.24 -14.72 11.92
C GLY A 232 -3.95 -14.75 13.29
N PRO A 233 -3.80 -13.70 14.13
CA PRO A 233 -4.51 -13.57 15.39
C PRO A 233 -6.05 -13.61 15.26
N CYS A 234 -6.63 -12.96 14.25
CA CYS A 234 -8.08 -13.05 13.96
C CYS A 234 -8.54 -14.49 13.65
N VAL A 235 -7.79 -15.24 12.82
CA VAL A 235 -8.09 -16.65 12.49
C VAL A 235 -7.98 -17.55 13.72
N MET A 236 -6.97 -17.33 14.55
CA MET A 236 -6.70 -18.11 15.76
C MET A 236 -7.59 -17.72 16.95
N GLY A 237 -8.34 -16.61 16.88
CA GLY A 237 -9.19 -16.15 17.99
C GLY A 237 -8.39 -15.65 19.19
N VAL A 238 -7.32 -14.89 18.95
CA VAL A 238 -6.42 -14.36 20.00
C VAL A 238 -6.07 -12.89 19.76
N PRO A 239 -5.67 -12.13 20.80
CA PRO A 239 -5.04 -10.82 20.64
C PRO A 239 -3.77 -10.90 19.78
N SER A 240 -3.35 -9.79 19.19
CA SER A 240 -2.08 -9.76 18.45
C SER A 240 -0.89 -9.91 19.42
N PRO A 241 0.08 -10.79 19.15
CA PRO A 241 1.30 -10.87 19.95
C PRO A 241 2.17 -9.60 19.81
N LEU A 242 1.92 -8.78 18.77
CA LEU A 242 2.56 -7.46 18.60
C LEU A 242 1.93 -6.37 19.49
N GLU A 243 0.90 -6.64 20.29
CA GLU A 243 0.21 -5.65 21.14
C GLU A 243 1.04 -5.26 22.37
N THR A 244 2.20 -4.65 22.13
CA THR A 244 3.14 -4.14 23.14
C THR A 244 3.60 -2.72 22.79
N PRO A 245 4.03 -1.90 23.76
CA PRO A 245 4.50 -0.54 23.50
C PRO A 245 5.61 -0.45 22.44
N ARG A 246 6.45 -1.49 22.30
CA ARG A 246 7.54 -1.55 21.31
C ARG A 246 7.06 -1.43 19.87
N PHE A 247 5.94 -2.06 19.52
CA PHE A 247 5.38 -2.03 18.16
C PHE A 247 4.26 -0.99 18.01
N LEU A 248 3.49 -0.72 19.08
CA LEU A 248 2.43 0.29 19.07
C LEU A 248 2.96 1.72 19.03
N ASN A 249 4.08 2.02 19.68
CA ASN A 249 4.67 3.37 19.68
C ASN A 249 5.69 3.58 18.55
N MET A 250 5.94 2.54 17.75
CA MET A 250 6.86 2.54 16.62
C MET A 250 6.48 3.61 15.58
N ASP A 251 7.47 4.23 14.95
CA ASP A 251 7.25 5.16 13.83
C ASP A 251 7.58 4.49 12.49
N PRO A 252 6.81 4.75 11.41
CA PRO A 252 7.09 4.21 10.09
C PRO A 252 8.42 4.76 9.54
N VAL A 253 8.98 4.03 8.57
CA VAL A 253 10.22 4.42 7.88
C VAL A 253 9.88 5.20 6.60
N PRO A 254 10.58 6.32 6.33
CA PRO A 254 10.36 7.12 5.13
C PRO A 254 10.92 6.48 3.86
N PHE A 255 10.08 6.33 2.85
CA PHE A 255 10.49 5.99 1.47
C PHE A 255 10.00 7.10 0.54
N ALA A 256 10.79 7.44 -0.48
CA ALA A 256 10.42 8.40 -1.55
C ALA A 256 9.83 9.76 -1.09
N ARG A 257 10.34 10.33 0.02
CA ARG A 257 9.90 11.63 0.56
C ARG A 257 9.91 12.78 -0.46
N ASP A 258 10.84 12.71 -1.39
CA ASP A 258 11.08 13.65 -2.49
C ASP A 258 10.03 13.59 -3.61
N LYS A 259 9.16 12.56 -3.62
CA LYS A 259 8.17 12.30 -4.66
C LYS A 259 6.72 12.35 -4.17
N MET A 260 6.51 12.54 -2.87
CA MET A 260 5.18 12.68 -2.28
C MET A 260 4.59 14.04 -2.63
N SER A 261 3.28 14.08 -2.90
CA SER A 261 2.54 15.34 -2.91
C SER A 261 2.11 15.71 -1.48
N CYS A 262 1.80 14.73 -0.64
CA CYS A 262 1.43 14.93 0.76
C CYS A 262 2.68 15.00 1.68
N PRO A 263 2.73 15.91 2.68
CA PRO A 263 3.85 15.95 3.62
C PRO A 263 4.08 14.62 4.36
N TRP A 264 5.34 14.14 4.42
CA TRP A 264 5.67 12.84 5.05
C TRP A 264 5.12 12.67 6.48
N SER A 265 5.04 13.75 7.27
CA SER A 265 4.46 13.73 8.61
C SER A 265 2.98 13.30 8.63
N VAL A 266 2.21 13.67 7.60
CA VAL A 266 0.79 13.28 7.44
C VAL A 266 0.71 11.78 7.10
N VAL A 267 1.46 11.36 6.08
CA VAL A 267 1.58 9.95 5.66
C VAL A 267 2.01 9.05 6.83
N ALA A 268 2.96 9.52 7.65
CA ALA A 268 3.47 8.81 8.82
C ALA A 268 2.42 8.66 9.93
N ARG A 269 1.61 9.69 10.22
CA ARG A 269 0.52 9.62 11.21
C ARG A 269 -0.52 8.57 10.80
N LEU A 270 -0.99 8.62 9.56
CA LEU A 270 -1.99 7.67 9.04
C LEU A 270 -1.47 6.22 9.04
N ARG A 271 -0.22 5.97 8.61
CA ARG A 271 0.40 4.63 8.71
C ARG A 271 0.54 4.16 10.15
N LYS A 272 0.87 5.04 11.10
CA LYS A 272 1.00 4.68 12.52
C LYS A 272 -0.36 4.28 13.12
N LEU A 273 -1.42 5.02 12.80
CA LEU A 273 -2.79 4.70 13.23
C LEU A 273 -3.29 3.38 12.61
N SER A 274 -3.07 3.14 11.32
CA SER A 274 -3.47 1.86 10.70
C SER A 274 -2.67 0.68 11.27
N ASN A 275 -1.37 0.82 11.53
CA ASN A 275 -0.56 -0.17 12.23
C ASN A 275 -1.06 -0.46 13.66
N GLN A 276 -1.43 0.57 14.43
CA GLN A 276 -2.04 0.40 15.76
C GLN A 276 -3.38 -0.33 15.67
N LEU A 277 -4.23 -0.04 14.68
CA LEU A 277 -5.48 -0.76 14.46
C LEU A 277 -5.25 -2.22 14.03
N PHE A 278 -4.33 -2.49 13.08
CA PHE A 278 -3.94 -3.86 12.69
C PHE A 278 -3.54 -4.72 13.91
N ILE A 279 -2.82 -4.13 14.87
CA ILE A 279 -2.34 -4.81 16.07
C ILE A 279 -3.46 -4.97 17.13
N ARG A 280 -4.32 -3.96 17.34
CA ARG A 280 -5.32 -3.99 18.43
C ARG A 280 -6.66 -4.63 18.06
N LEU A 281 -7.08 -4.54 16.79
CA LEU A 281 -8.38 -5.07 16.33
C LEU A 281 -8.61 -6.58 16.58
N PRO A 282 -7.61 -7.49 16.47
CA PRO A 282 -7.85 -8.92 16.70
C PRO A 282 -8.42 -9.26 18.07
N ARG A 283 -8.06 -8.48 19.11
CA ARG A 283 -8.63 -8.64 20.45
C ARG A 283 -10.12 -8.26 20.48
N LEU A 284 -10.49 -7.18 19.79
CA LEU A 284 -11.90 -6.75 19.68
C LEU A 284 -12.75 -7.71 18.84
N VAL A 285 -12.18 -8.26 17.76
CA VAL A 285 -12.79 -9.33 16.95
C VAL A 285 -13.04 -10.59 17.79
N ASN A 286 -12.08 -10.99 18.63
CA ASN A 286 -12.22 -12.13 19.53
C ASN A 286 -13.34 -11.93 20.58
N TYR A 287 -13.39 -10.76 21.23
CA TYR A 287 -14.50 -10.44 22.14
C TYR A 287 -15.85 -10.47 21.40
N MET A 288 -15.95 -9.88 20.21
CA MET A 288 -17.19 -9.90 19.43
C MET A 288 -17.62 -11.31 19.02
N LYS A 289 -16.68 -12.23 18.78
CA LYS A 289 -16.98 -13.65 18.60
C LYS A 289 -17.57 -14.30 19.87
N GLY A 290 -17.01 -13.99 21.04
CA GLY A 290 -17.54 -14.44 22.33
C GLY A 290 -18.94 -13.91 22.64
N ILE A 291 -19.21 -12.66 22.25
CA ILE A 291 -20.50 -11.97 22.42
C ILE A 291 -21.55 -12.53 21.45
N GLN A 292 -21.24 -12.63 20.15
CA GLN A 292 -22.17 -13.13 19.11
C GLN A 292 -22.60 -14.59 19.34
N THR A 293 -21.73 -15.40 19.93
CA THR A 293 -22.03 -16.80 20.28
C THR A 293 -22.68 -16.97 21.65
N GLY A 294 -22.84 -15.88 22.42
CA GLY A 294 -23.31 -15.94 23.82
C GLY A 294 -22.35 -16.64 24.79
N SER A 295 -21.19 -17.10 24.32
CA SER A 295 -20.25 -17.93 25.09
C SER A 295 -19.44 -17.17 26.13
N LYS A 296 -19.31 -15.85 25.98
CA LYS A 296 -18.53 -14.98 26.89
C LYS A 296 -19.25 -13.68 27.22
N PRO A 297 -20.29 -13.69 28.07
CA PRO A 297 -20.99 -12.46 28.49
C PRO A 297 -20.10 -11.50 29.31
N ALA A 298 -19.02 -12.01 29.92
CA ALA A 298 -18.03 -11.19 30.63
C ALA A 298 -17.22 -10.25 29.70
N ASP A 299 -17.04 -10.64 28.43
CA ASP A 299 -16.25 -9.87 27.45
C ASP A 299 -16.98 -8.58 27.00
N ILE A 300 -18.25 -8.38 27.37
CA ILE A 300 -19.08 -7.24 26.93
C ILE A 300 -18.51 -5.89 27.36
N GLU A 301 -18.12 -5.70 28.63
CA GLU A 301 -17.55 -4.42 29.07
C GLU A 301 -16.15 -4.18 28.46
N PRO A 302 -15.19 -5.13 28.51
CA PRO A 302 -13.90 -5.00 27.82
C PRO A 302 -14.02 -4.72 26.32
N ALA A 303 -15.02 -5.28 25.64
CA ALA A 303 -15.27 -5.01 24.22
C ALA A 303 -15.72 -3.57 23.97
N LEU A 304 -16.64 -3.04 24.78
CA LEU A 304 -17.15 -1.69 24.60
C LEU A 304 -16.09 -0.63 24.97
N ASP A 305 -15.30 -0.88 26.01
CA ASP A 305 -14.21 0.01 26.42
C ASP A 305 -13.07 0.01 25.38
N LEU A 306 -12.69 -1.17 24.85
CA LEU A 306 -11.72 -1.26 23.75
C LEU A 306 -12.26 -0.65 22.45
N ALA A 307 -13.55 -0.85 22.11
CA ALA A 307 -14.15 -0.20 20.95
C ALA A 307 -14.10 1.33 21.06
N LYS A 308 -14.26 1.88 22.27
CA LYS A 308 -14.13 3.31 22.53
C LYS A 308 -12.69 3.80 22.31
N GLU A 309 -11.72 3.16 22.95
CA GLU A 309 -10.29 3.45 22.80
C GLU A 309 -9.88 3.47 21.31
N LEU A 310 -10.31 2.46 20.54
CA LEU A 310 -9.99 2.38 19.11
C LEU A 310 -10.74 3.39 18.25
N LEU A 311 -11.98 3.79 18.61
CA LEU A 311 -12.70 4.84 17.89
C LEU A 311 -12.04 6.21 18.05
N GLU A 312 -11.51 6.49 19.24
CA GLU A 312 -10.74 7.70 19.56
C GLU A 312 -9.38 7.75 18.83
N MET A 313 -8.86 6.63 18.31
CA MET A 313 -7.71 6.61 17.40
C MET A 313 -8.08 7.01 15.97
N HIS A 314 -8.21 8.31 15.73
CA HIS A 314 -8.33 8.90 14.38
C HIS A 314 -7.55 10.22 14.27
N ASP A 315 -7.33 10.67 13.03
CA ASP A 315 -6.63 11.91 12.71
C ASP A 315 -7.25 12.50 11.43
N ASP A 316 -8.40 13.14 11.60
CA ASP A 316 -9.22 13.66 10.50
C ASP A 316 -8.49 14.81 9.77
N ASP A 317 -7.61 15.54 10.46
CA ASP A 317 -6.72 16.54 9.87
C ASP A 317 -5.70 15.88 8.94
N ALA A 318 -5.06 14.78 9.36
CA ALA A 318 -4.14 14.04 8.50
C ALA A 318 -4.88 13.41 7.30
N GLU A 319 -6.07 12.87 7.50
CA GLU A 319 -6.85 12.32 6.39
C GLU A 319 -7.27 13.40 5.40
N THR A 320 -7.72 14.55 5.89
CA THR A 320 -8.12 15.70 5.08
C THR A 320 -6.95 16.28 4.30
N GLU A 321 -5.78 16.44 4.95
CA GLU A 321 -4.57 16.93 4.29
C GLU A 321 -4.03 15.93 3.26
N LEU A 322 -4.14 14.62 3.49
CA LEU A 322 -3.84 13.63 2.45
C LEU A 322 -4.81 13.78 1.27
N LEU A 323 -6.12 13.88 1.53
CA LEU A 323 -7.13 14.00 0.48
C LEU A 323 -7.00 15.29 -0.35
N HIS A 324 -6.55 16.41 0.24
CA HIS A 324 -6.24 17.64 -0.51
C HIS A 324 -5.02 17.50 -1.43
N ASN A 325 -4.07 16.61 -1.11
CA ASN A 325 -2.85 16.38 -1.90
C ASN A 325 -2.95 15.18 -2.87
N VAL A 326 -4.09 14.49 -2.91
CA VAL A 326 -4.39 13.42 -3.88
C VAL A 326 -5.00 14.01 -5.15
N THR A 327 -4.46 13.65 -6.32
CA THR A 327 -5.04 14.10 -7.60
C THR A 327 -6.33 13.31 -7.87
N VAL A 328 -7.41 14.01 -8.24
CA VAL A 328 -8.67 13.38 -8.67
C VAL A 328 -8.85 13.58 -10.17
N GLN A 329 -9.12 12.50 -10.90
CA GLN A 329 -9.37 12.50 -12.34
C GLN A 329 -10.75 11.90 -12.65
N LYS A 330 -11.43 12.32 -13.73
CA LYS A 330 -12.64 11.62 -14.21
C LYS A 330 -12.25 10.19 -14.60
N ALA A 331 -13.12 9.21 -14.35
CA ALA A 331 -12.93 7.87 -14.90
C ALA A 331 -13.11 7.87 -16.42
N GLU A 332 -12.31 7.05 -17.09
CA GLU A 332 -12.53 6.64 -18.48
C GLU A 332 -13.55 5.51 -18.50
N GLU A 333 -14.43 5.51 -19.52
CA GLU A 333 -15.53 4.55 -19.61
C GLU A 333 -15.06 3.28 -20.35
N GLU A 334 -14.56 2.30 -19.59
CA GLU A 334 -14.20 0.96 -20.10
C GLU A 334 -15.47 0.11 -20.28
N ALA A 335 -15.72 -0.36 -21.51
CA ALA A 335 -16.95 -1.07 -21.85
C ALA A 335 -17.14 -2.36 -21.03
N GLY A 336 -18.26 -2.46 -20.31
CA GLY A 336 -18.57 -3.59 -19.43
C GLY A 336 -17.93 -3.53 -18.04
N VAL A 337 -17.28 -2.43 -17.67
CA VAL A 337 -16.62 -2.25 -16.36
C VAL A 337 -17.27 -1.12 -15.58
N ASP A 338 -17.93 -1.47 -14.47
CA ASP A 338 -18.42 -0.48 -13.52
C ASP A 338 -17.26 0.21 -12.79
N THR A 339 -17.28 1.55 -12.78
CA THR A 339 -16.32 2.40 -12.08
C THR A 339 -17.02 3.52 -11.30
N MET A 340 -16.30 4.11 -10.34
CA MET A 340 -16.64 5.40 -9.75
C MET A 340 -16.40 6.50 -10.79
N SER A 341 -17.29 7.50 -10.91
CA SER A 341 -17.17 8.57 -11.92
C SER A 341 -15.87 9.39 -11.84
N TYR A 342 -15.19 9.35 -10.69
CA TYR A 342 -13.89 9.93 -10.46
C TYR A 342 -12.97 8.92 -9.76
N LEU A 343 -11.68 8.94 -10.08
CA LEU A 343 -10.66 8.08 -9.51
C LEU A 343 -9.58 8.91 -8.81
N MET A 344 -8.97 8.33 -7.77
CA MET A 344 -7.86 8.93 -7.03
C MET A 344 -6.53 8.46 -7.61
N LYS A 345 -5.61 9.42 -7.81
CA LYS A 345 -4.26 9.22 -8.29
C LYS A 345 -3.26 9.72 -7.25
N PHE A 346 -2.52 8.79 -6.69
CA PHE A 346 -1.48 9.01 -5.70
C PHE A 346 -0.12 9.23 -6.40
N SER A 347 0.81 9.91 -5.71
CA SER A 347 2.14 10.20 -6.24
C SER A 347 3.08 9.01 -5.98
N THR A 348 3.10 8.50 -4.75
CA THR A 348 3.93 7.37 -4.28
C THR A 348 3.11 6.19 -3.76
N MET A 349 3.73 5.01 -3.66
CA MET A 349 3.13 3.84 -3.02
C MET A 349 2.91 4.05 -1.51
N SER A 350 3.76 4.85 -0.84
CA SER A 350 3.64 5.10 0.59
C SER A 350 2.41 5.95 0.96
N GLU A 351 1.99 6.90 0.12
CA GLU A 351 0.74 7.66 0.31
C GLU A 351 -0.50 6.77 0.09
N PHE A 352 -0.48 5.94 -0.96
CA PHE A 352 -1.54 4.99 -1.25
C PHE A 352 -1.71 3.96 -0.11
N GLU A 353 -0.63 3.35 0.35
CA GLU A 353 -0.62 2.41 1.47
C GLU A 353 -1.17 3.06 2.75
N ALA A 354 -0.75 4.30 3.04
CA ALA A 354 -1.23 5.06 4.20
C ALA A 354 -2.73 5.28 4.19
N ALA A 355 -3.27 5.75 3.06
CA ALA A 355 -4.68 6.08 2.90
C ALA A 355 -5.55 4.82 2.94
N MET A 356 -5.22 3.81 2.13
CA MET A 356 -6.02 2.59 1.98
C MET A 356 -6.08 1.79 3.29
N HIS A 357 -4.93 1.51 3.93
CA HIS A 357 -4.91 0.79 5.21
C HIS A 357 -5.58 1.59 6.34
N TYR A 358 -5.53 2.92 6.33
CA TYR A 358 -6.28 3.74 7.29
C TYR A 358 -7.79 3.59 7.09
N TRP A 359 -8.27 3.74 5.86
CA TRP A 359 -9.69 3.57 5.52
C TRP A 359 -10.21 2.18 5.86
N SER A 360 -9.52 1.11 5.44
CA SER A 360 -10.00 -0.26 5.66
C SER A 360 -9.96 -0.66 7.14
N MET A 361 -8.92 -0.29 7.89
CA MET A 361 -8.88 -0.59 9.33
C MET A 361 -9.92 0.21 10.13
N ARG A 362 -10.15 1.48 9.80
CA ARG A 362 -11.26 2.25 10.37
C ARG A 362 -12.61 1.66 9.97
N MET A 363 -12.79 1.17 8.74
CA MET A 363 -14.02 0.47 8.32
C MET A 363 -14.25 -0.83 9.10
N PHE A 364 -13.25 -1.69 9.33
CA PHE A 364 -13.43 -2.89 10.16
C PHE A 364 -13.85 -2.55 11.60
N LEU A 365 -13.22 -1.54 12.21
CA LEU A 365 -13.63 -1.02 13.51
C LEU A 365 -15.09 -0.51 13.50
N LEU A 366 -15.45 0.29 12.51
CA LEU A 366 -16.79 0.87 12.38
C LEU A 366 -17.86 -0.22 12.15
N ARG A 367 -17.55 -1.29 11.39
CA ARG A 367 -18.43 -2.47 11.25
C ARG A 367 -18.62 -3.22 12.58
N LEU A 368 -17.55 -3.42 13.35
CA LEU A 368 -17.64 -4.01 14.71
C LEU A 368 -18.55 -3.15 15.61
N CYS A 369 -18.36 -1.83 15.61
CA CYS A 369 -19.18 -0.89 16.37
C CYS A 369 -20.65 -0.88 15.91
N TRP A 370 -20.92 -0.93 14.60
CA TRP A 370 -22.28 -1.03 14.05
C TRP A 370 -22.99 -2.31 14.55
N ARG A 371 -22.30 -3.47 14.54
CA ARG A 371 -22.84 -4.72 15.07
C ARG A 371 -23.04 -4.67 16.59
N MET A 372 -22.13 -4.04 17.35
CA MET A 372 -22.33 -3.78 18.80
C MET A 372 -23.56 -2.90 19.05
N SER A 373 -23.76 -1.84 18.26
CA SER A 373 -24.89 -0.91 18.43
C SER A 373 -26.25 -1.58 18.24
N ARG A 374 -26.30 -2.70 17.50
CA ARG A 374 -27.49 -3.55 17.33
C ARG A 374 -27.65 -4.59 18.43
N LEU A 375 -26.56 -5.22 18.87
CA LEU A 375 -26.58 -6.32 19.85
C LEU A 375 -26.63 -5.85 21.31
N LEU A 376 -26.10 -4.66 21.60
CA LEU A 376 -25.81 -4.16 22.96
C LEU A 376 -26.39 -2.76 23.21
N VAL A 377 -27.46 -2.39 22.48
CA VAL A 377 -28.05 -1.03 22.36
C VAL A 377 -27.83 -0.13 23.59
N ALA A 378 -28.39 -0.49 24.74
CA ALA A 378 -28.36 0.32 25.95
C ALA A 378 -26.93 0.51 26.52
N LYS A 379 -26.10 -0.55 26.52
CA LYS A 379 -24.71 -0.47 27.00
C LYS A 379 -23.83 0.31 26.04
N TYR A 380 -24.02 0.12 24.73
CA TYR A 380 -23.32 0.85 23.68
C TYR A 380 -23.57 2.35 23.77
N GLN A 381 -24.83 2.74 23.98
CA GLN A 381 -25.22 4.14 24.24
C GLN A 381 -24.64 4.67 25.56
N ALA A 382 -24.72 3.90 26.66
CA ALA A 382 -24.22 4.31 27.97
C ALA A 382 -22.69 4.57 28.01
N LYS A 383 -21.91 3.92 27.16
CA LYS A 383 -20.46 4.16 27.00
C LYS A 383 -20.12 5.41 26.18
N GLY A 384 -21.11 6.00 25.51
CA GLY A 384 -20.94 7.16 24.62
C GLY A 384 -20.28 6.82 23.28
N LEU A 385 -20.50 5.61 22.76
CA LEU A 385 -19.97 5.19 21.45
C LEU A 385 -20.73 5.87 20.29
N TRP A 386 -20.07 5.96 19.12
CA TRP A 386 -20.58 6.71 17.96
C TRP A 386 -21.97 6.24 17.50
N SER A 387 -22.85 7.19 17.18
CA SER A 387 -24.23 6.87 16.75
C SER A 387 -24.24 6.08 15.44
N LYS A 388 -25.27 5.25 15.25
CA LYS A 388 -25.43 4.41 14.04
C LYS A 388 -25.28 5.23 12.75
N ALA A 389 -25.93 6.38 12.65
CA ALA A 389 -25.85 7.25 11.48
C ALA A 389 -24.43 7.83 11.24
N SER A 390 -23.69 8.17 12.30
CA SER A 390 -22.29 8.61 12.20
C SER A 390 -21.39 7.49 11.68
N VAL A 391 -21.58 6.27 12.18
CA VAL A 391 -20.87 5.07 11.76
C VAL A 391 -21.16 4.74 10.29
N GLU A 392 -22.42 4.77 9.87
CA GLU A 392 -22.84 4.50 8.49
C GLU A 392 -22.32 5.56 7.51
N ALA A 393 -22.36 6.85 7.88
CA ALA A 393 -21.81 7.93 7.06
C ALA A 393 -20.29 7.83 6.87
N GLN A 394 -19.53 7.50 7.93
CA GLN A 394 -18.08 7.33 7.85
C GLN A 394 -17.68 6.10 7.02
N ILE A 395 -18.40 4.98 7.17
CA ILE A 395 -18.24 3.80 6.30
C ILE A 395 -18.53 4.15 4.83
N SER A 396 -19.61 4.90 4.54
CA SER A 396 -19.95 5.36 3.18
C SER A 396 -18.87 6.26 2.56
N ARG A 397 -18.25 7.12 3.37
CA ARG A 397 -17.15 8.00 2.97
C ARG A 397 -15.88 7.20 2.65
N MET A 398 -15.43 6.35 3.58
CA MET A 398 -14.22 5.55 3.43
C MET A 398 -14.35 4.51 2.32
N GLY A 399 -15.51 3.86 2.19
CA GLY A 399 -15.76 2.88 1.13
C GLY A 399 -15.75 3.50 -0.27
N ALA A 400 -16.22 4.74 -0.40
CA ALA A 400 -16.11 5.49 -1.66
C ALA A 400 -14.63 5.81 -1.98
N ASN A 401 -13.87 6.30 -1.00
CA ASN A 401 -12.44 6.58 -1.18
C ASN A 401 -11.65 5.33 -1.61
N VAL A 402 -11.92 4.17 -1.00
CA VAL A 402 -11.33 2.88 -1.37
C VAL A 402 -11.65 2.51 -2.83
N LEU A 403 -12.91 2.63 -3.27
CA LEU A 403 -13.29 2.32 -4.65
C LEU A 403 -12.71 3.31 -5.66
N MET A 404 -12.52 4.58 -5.29
CA MET A 404 -11.86 5.58 -6.13
C MET A 404 -10.34 5.35 -6.22
N GLY A 405 -9.70 4.86 -5.15
CA GLY A 405 -8.25 4.61 -5.10
C GLY A 405 -7.80 3.25 -5.64
N ALA A 406 -8.63 2.20 -5.49
CA ALA A 406 -8.24 0.84 -5.85
C ALA A 406 -7.69 0.68 -7.30
N PRO A 407 -8.25 1.31 -8.35
CA PRO A 407 -7.71 1.20 -9.71
C PRO A 407 -6.24 1.66 -9.84
N TRP A 408 -5.82 2.68 -9.10
CA TRP A 408 -4.41 3.12 -9.08
C TRP A 408 -3.51 2.02 -8.51
N GLY A 409 -3.92 1.38 -7.41
CA GLY A 409 -3.20 0.26 -6.80
C GLY A 409 -3.13 -0.97 -7.70
N LEU A 410 -4.23 -1.31 -8.40
CA LEU A 410 -4.24 -2.39 -9.39
C LEU A 410 -3.24 -2.12 -10.54
N GLY A 411 -3.08 -0.86 -10.95
CA GLY A 411 -2.08 -0.42 -11.92
C GLY A 411 -0.61 -0.53 -11.47
N LYS A 412 -0.34 -0.87 -10.19
CA LYS A 412 1.02 -1.05 -9.63
C LYS A 412 1.40 -2.53 -9.45
N GLY A 413 0.88 -3.40 -10.31
CA GLY A 413 1.30 -4.80 -10.39
C GLY A 413 1.00 -5.62 -9.13
N GLU A 414 1.93 -6.49 -8.71
CA GLU A 414 1.76 -7.29 -7.49
C GLU A 414 1.79 -6.43 -6.21
N ALA A 415 2.65 -5.40 -6.17
CA ALA A 415 2.88 -4.58 -5.00
C ALA A 415 1.61 -3.81 -4.58
N GLY A 416 0.95 -3.11 -5.51
CA GLY A 416 -0.30 -2.42 -5.20
C GLY A 416 -1.49 -3.36 -4.95
N ARG A 417 -1.55 -4.51 -5.64
CA ARG A 417 -2.55 -5.57 -5.35
C ARG A 417 -2.43 -6.15 -3.94
N SER A 418 -1.27 -6.05 -3.28
CA SER A 418 -1.09 -6.46 -1.87
C SER A 418 -1.93 -5.64 -0.91
N CYS A 419 -2.02 -4.33 -1.12
CA CYS A 419 -2.71 -3.40 -0.22
C CYS A 419 -4.22 -3.55 -0.39
N VAL A 420 -4.67 -3.45 -1.66
CA VAL A 420 -6.09 -3.47 -2.09
C VAL A 420 -6.89 -4.66 -1.53
N VAL A 421 -6.25 -5.80 -1.23
CA VAL A 421 -6.95 -7.02 -0.82
C VAL A 421 -7.81 -6.86 0.44
N LEU A 422 -7.34 -6.16 1.48
CA LEU A 422 -8.14 -5.95 2.69
C LEU A 422 -9.15 -4.83 2.55
N ASP A 423 -8.90 -3.86 1.68
CA ASP A 423 -9.79 -2.73 1.46
C ASP A 423 -11.05 -3.18 0.71
N LEU A 424 -10.91 -4.08 -0.27
CA LEU A 424 -12.04 -4.73 -0.93
C LEU A 424 -12.84 -5.62 0.02
N VAL A 425 -12.19 -6.30 0.97
CA VAL A 425 -12.88 -7.03 2.04
C VAL A 425 -13.65 -6.03 2.92
N ALA A 426 -13.05 -4.92 3.36
CA ALA A 426 -13.75 -3.92 4.17
C ALA A 426 -15.02 -3.39 3.46
N VAL A 427 -14.93 -3.03 2.17
CA VAL A 427 -16.08 -2.56 1.36
C VAL A 427 -17.13 -3.66 1.16
N TRP A 428 -16.73 -4.88 0.78
CA TRP A 428 -17.67 -6.01 0.63
C TRP A 428 -18.44 -6.28 1.92
N GLY A 429 -17.76 -6.17 3.06
CA GLY A 429 -18.35 -6.41 4.37
C GLY A 429 -19.41 -5.37 4.71
N SER A 430 -19.10 -4.09 4.50
CA SER A 430 -20.07 -3.01 4.68
C SER A 430 -21.29 -3.17 3.77
N LEU A 431 -21.10 -3.60 2.51
CA LEU A 431 -22.18 -3.90 1.56
C LEU A 431 -23.05 -5.11 1.94
N ASN A 432 -22.67 -5.89 2.96
CA ASN A 432 -23.49 -6.95 3.56
C ASN A 432 -24.17 -6.50 4.87
N ASP A 433 -23.74 -5.40 5.49
CA ASP A 433 -24.35 -4.88 6.72
C ASP A 433 -25.50 -3.88 6.42
N PHE A 434 -25.34 -2.97 5.46
CA PHE A 434 -26.36 -1.98 5.06
C PHE A 434 -26.13 -1.43 3.64
N ASP A 435 -27.03 -0.57 3.13
CA ASP A 435 -26.78 0.16 1.87
C ASP A 435 -25.76 1.28 2.08
N VAL A 436 -24.51 0.97 1.77
CA VAL A 436 -23.35 1.85 1.94
C VAL A 436 -23.42 3.11 1.07
N PHE A 437 -24.14 3.09 -0.05
CA PHE A 437 -24.03 4.13 -1.08
C PHE A 437 -25.36 4.76 -1.53
N ALA A 438 -26.46 4.50 -0.82
CA ALA A 438 -27.76 5.17 -1.00
C ALA A 438 -27.61 6.71 -1.14
N ALA A 439 -26.89 7.37 -0.23
CA ALA A 439 -26.66 8.82 -0.25
C ALA A 439 -25.84 9.32 -1.46
N ARG A 440 -25.19 8.41 -2.20
CA ARG A 440 -24.43 8.70 -3.44
C ARG A 440 -25.18 8.27 -4.70
N LYS A 441 -26.41 7.76 -4.58
CA LYS A 441 -27.24 7.21 -5.68
C LYS A 441 -26.56 6.08 -6.48
N ILE A 442 -25.62 5.35 -5.87
CA ILE A 442 -24.99 4.16 -6.46
C ILE A 442 -25.76 2.92 -5.96
N SER A 443 -26.27 2.09 -6.88
CA SER A 443 -27.02 0.89 -6.47
C SER A 443 -26.09 -0.15 -5.81
N PRO A 444 -26.58 -0.94 -4.83
CA PRO A 444 -25.81 -2.02 -4.22
C PRO A 444 -25.27 -3.05 -5.23
N ALA A 445 -25.98 -3.27 -6.35
CA ALA A 445 -25.51 -4.12 -7.44
C ALA A 445 -24.27 -3.53 -8.13
N LYS A 446 -24.29 -2.23 -8.50
CA LYS A 446 -23.16 -1.53 -9.11
C LYS A 446 -21.97 -1.40 -8.14
N ALA A 447 -22.23 -1.24 -6.84
CA ALA A 447 -21.17 -1.27 -5.84
C ALA A 447 -20.50 -2.66 -5.74
N ARG A 448 -21.28 -3.75 -5.81
CA ARG A 448 -20.76 -5.12 -5.79
C ARG A 448 -19.98 -5.47 -7.06
N SER A 449 -20.40 -5.03 -8.25
CA SER A 449 -19.65 -5.27 -9.50
C SER A 449 -18.26 -4.61 -9.48
N MET A 450 -18.14 -3.36 -9.01
CA MET A 450 -16.83 -2.69 -8.82
C MET A 450 -15.90 -3.51 -7.92
N VAL A 451 -16.40 -3.95 -6.76
CA VAL A 451 -15.61 -4.74 -5.78
C VAL A 451 -15.19 -6.09 -6.37
N LEU A 452 -16.08 -6.77 -7.11
CA LEU A 452 -15.79 -8.07 -7.72
C LEU A 452 -14.78 -7.97 -8.87
N TYR A 453 -14.86 -6.95 -9.72
CA TYR A 453 -13.87 -6.69 -10.79
C TYR A 453 -12.48 -6.43 -10.20
N ALA A 454 -12.39 -5.58 -9.19
CA ALA A 454 -11.13 -5.32 -8.49
C ALA A 454 -10.62 -6.58 -7.77
N GLY A 455 -11.51 -7.34 -7.12
CA GLY A 455 -11.18 -8.57 -6.39
C GLY A 455 -10.65 -9.68 -7.31
N GLN A 456 -11.25 -9.87 -8.49
CA GLN A 456 -10.74 -10.80 -9.50
C GLN A 456 -9.32 -10.43 -9.95
N LYS A 457 -9.04 -9.14 -10.19
CA LYS A 457 -7.68 -8.65 -10.53
C LYS A 457 -6.66 -8.84 -9.40
N VAL A 458 -7.06 -8.69 -8.14
CA VAL A 458 -6.21 -8.97 -6.95
C VAL A 458 -5.93 -10.46 -6.79
N MET A 459 -6.98 -11.28 -6.84
CA MET A 459 -6.92 -12.73 -6.58
C MET A 459 -6.45 -13.55 -7.79
N GLN A 460 -6.33 -12.92 -8.98
CA GLN A 460 -5.95 -13.54 -10.25
C GLN A 460 -6.94 -14.65 -10.70
N LEU A 461 -8.23 -14.41 -10.45
CA LEU A 461 -9.30 -15.35 -10.84
C LEU A 461 -9.73 -15.10 -12.29
N SER A 462 -10.00 -16.19 -13.02
CA SER A 462 -10.38 -16.16 -14.43
C SER A 462 -11.32 -17.32 -14.77
N GLY A 463 -12.25 -17.11 -15.71
CA GLY A 463 -13.23 -18.11 -16.13
C GLY A 463 -14.64 -17.85 -15.56
N PRO A 464 -15.63 -18.68 -15.92
CA PRO A 464 -17.06 -18.38 -15.68
C PRO A 464 -17.45 -18.33 -14.19
N THR A 465 -16.70 -18.99 -13.31
CA THR A 465 -16.93 -19.02 -11.86
C THR A 465 -16.20 -17.92 -11.09
N ALA A 466 -15.34 -17.11 -11.73
CA ALA A 466 -14.43 -16.18 -11.07
C ALA A 466 -15.15 -15.11 -10.22
N ALA A 467 -16.34 -14.68 -10.64
CA ALA A 467 -17.17 -13.73 -9.89
C ALA A 467 -17.72 -14.35 -8.60
N THR A 468 -18.28 -15.57 -8.67
CA THR A 468 -18.79 -16.31 -7.52
C THR A 468 -17.68 -16.65 -6.53
N GLU A 469 -16.56 -17.18 -7.02
CA GLU A 469 -15.42 -17.53 -6.17
C GLU A 469 -14.81 -16.29 -5.48
N CYS A 470 -14.76 -15.14 -6.18
CA CYS A 470 -14.38 -13.87 -5.58
C CYS A 470 -15.37 -13.46 -4.47
N ALA A 471 -16.68 -13.54 -4.72
CA ALA A 471 -17.72 -13.23 -3.75
C ALA A 471 -17.65 -14.13 -2.50
N ASP A 472 -17.41 -15.42 -2.67
CA ASP A 472 -17.29 -16.39 -1.57
C ASP A 472 -16.03 -16.13 -0.72
N ARG A 473 -14.88 -15.92 -1.38
CA ARG A 473 -13.60 -15.59 -0.72
C ARG A 473 -13.68 -14.28 0.06
N LEU A 474 -14.30 -13.25 -0.53
CA LEU A 474 -14.56 -11.98 0.16
C LEU A 474 -15.52 -12.19 1.34
N SER A 475 -16.64 -12.91 1.15
CA SER A 475 -17.65 -13.13 2.20
C SER A 475 -17.05 -13.85 3.42
N ALA A 476 -16.29 -14.92 3.21
CA ALA A 476 -15.58 -15.65 4.28
C ALA A 476 -14.59 -14.76 5.04
N ALA A 477 -13.85 -13.88 4.35
CA ALA A 477 -12.97 -12.91 4.99
C ALA A 477 -13.76 -11.82 5.74
N THR A 478 -14.90 -11.36 5.22
CA THR A 478 -15.67 -10.28 5.84
C THR A 478 -16.32 -10.62 7.15
N GLU A 479 -16.73 -11.88 7.34
CA GLU A 479 -17.32 -12.33 8.60
C GLU A 479 -16.26 -12.66 9.65
N LEU A 480 -15.09 -13.18 9.24
CA LEU A 480 -13.95 -13.38 10.14
C LEU A 480 -13.59 -12.09 10.91
N PHE A 481 -13.46 -10.96 10.22
CA PHE A 481 -13.03 -9.68 10.82
C PHE A 481 -14.12 -8.94 11.61
N VAL A 482 -15.29 -9.56 11.84
CA VAL A 482 -16.39 -9.00 12.67
C VAL A 482 -16.92 -9.98 13.72
N GLY A 483 -16.18 -11.06 14.02
CA GLY A 483 -16.50 -12.04 15.07
C GLY A 483 -17.05 -13.38 14.57
N GLY A 484 -17.20 -13.57 13.26
CA GLY A 484 -17.71 -14.78 12.65
C GLY A 484 -16.80 -16.01 12.76
N GLN A 485 -17.22 -17.09 12.12
CA GLN A 485 -16.41 -18.32 12.07
C GLN A 485 -15.31 -18.24 11.02
N SER A 486 -14.14 -18.79 11.36
CA SER A 486 -12.99 -18.83 10.45
C SER A 486 -13.14 -20.00 9.47
N SER A 487 -13.40 -19.68 8.21
CA SER A 487 -13.58 -20.61 7.09
C SER A 487 -12.68 -20.26 5.88
N GLY A 488 -12.70 -21.11 4.86
CA GLY A 488 -12.06 -20.84 3.57
C GLY A 488 -10.54 -20.66 3.62
N ILE A 489 -10.04 -19.84 2.68
CA ILE A 489 -8.61 -19.66 2.40
C ILE A 489 -7.81 -19.11 3.59
N LEU A 490 -8.38 -18.20 4.38
CA LEU A 490 -7.72 -17.63 5.56
C LEU A 490 -7.64 -18.64 6.71
N ALA A 491 -8.70 -19.43 6.91
CA ALA A 491 -8.68 -20.55 7.85
C ALA A 491 -7.62 -21.58 7.46
N PHE A 492 -7.56 -21.97 6.17
CA PHE A 492 -6.55 -22.89 5.68
C PHE A 492 -5.13 -22.37 5.92
N THR A 493 -4.85 -21.10 5.61
CA THR A 493 -3.50 -20.52 5.72
C THR A 493 -3.04 -20.29 7.16
N PHE A 494 -3.93 -19.88 8.09
CA PHE A 494 -3.51 -19.46 9.43
C PHE A 494 -3.91 -20.37 10.60
N LYS A 495 -4.85 -21.32 10.43
CA LYS A 495 -5.06 -22.33 11.48
C LYS A 495 -3.81 -23.20 11.59
N LYS A 496 -3.35 -23.41 12.81
CA LYS A 496 -2.42 -24.50 13.14
C LYS A 496 -3.16 -25.82 12.88
N ALA A 497 -2.46 -26.82 12.35
CA ALA A 497 -2.96 -28.19 12.46
C ALA A 497 -3.11 -28.54 13.95
N GLU A 498 -4.22 -29.15 14.32
CA GLU A 498 -4.32 -29.83 15.62
C GLU A 498 -3.30 -30.98 15.58
N PRO A 499 -2.57 -31.25 16.68
CA PRO A 499 -1.72 -32.43 16.74
C PRO A 499 -2.61 -33.67 16.68
N ASP A 500 -2.34 -34.59 15.75
CA ASP A 500 -2.97 -35.91 15.75
C ASP A 500 -2.73 -36.57 17.13
N GLY A 501 -3.82 -37.03 17.77
CA GLY A 501 -3.88 -37.43 19.18
C GLY A 501 -3.63 -38.92 19.44
#